data_AF-A0A2E3F8C2-F1
#
_entry.id   AF-A0A2E3F8C2-F1
#
_cell.length_a   1.000
_cell.length_b   1.000
_cell.length_c   1.000
_cell.angle_alpha   90.00
_cell.angle_beta   90.00
_cell.angle_gamma   90.00
#
_symmetry.space_group_name_H-M   'P 1'
#
loop_
_entity.id
_entity.type
_entity.pdbx_description
1 polymer ?
#
loop_
_entity_poly.entity_id
_entity_poly.type
_entity_poly.pdbx_seq_one_letter_code
_entity_poly.pdbx_strand_id
1 'polypeptide(L)'
;MAQYRISGVWKDSNNVITHYAFHTVNEKTISRASKKSKADAIKLLETSGNSAVTWVWNYSASFWRLGEKVEVVNGSSGKYLRSNPDNTTTDNLSNLIDFDWIAP
;
A
#
# COMPACT_ATOMS: atom_id res chain seq x y z
N MET A 1 10.64 -3.34 -15.17
CA MET A 1 9.28 -3.48 -14.62
C MET A 1 9.37 -3.29 -13.11
N ALA A 2 8.60 -2.38 -12.53
CA ALA A 2 8.81 -2.00 -11.14
C ALA A 2 7.92 -2.78 -10.17
N GLN A 3 8.51 -3.21 -9.06
CA GLN A 3 7.81 -3.86 -7.95
C GLN A 3 7.77 -2.89 -6.78
N TYR A 4 6.62 -2.79 -6.15
CA TYR A 4 6.38 -1.91 -5.02
C TYR A 4 5.88 -2.68 -3.81
N ARG A 5 6.13 -2.10 -2.64
CA ARG A 5 5.58 -2.56 -1.36
C ARG A 5 4.87 -1.40 -0.68
N ILE A 6 3.73 -1.68 -0.06
CA ILE A 6 2.94 -0.69 0.67
C ILE A 6 2.86 -1.13 2.13
N SER A 7 3.48 -0.38 3.04
CA SER A 7 3.57 -0.73 4.46
C SER A 7 2.56 0.01 5.36
N GLY A 8 1.92 1.05 4.82
CA GLY A 8 1.03 1.92 5.59
C GLY A 8 0.27 2.90 4.72
N VAL A 9 -0.62 3.63 5.38
CA VAL A 9 -1.53 4.59 4.77
C VAL A 9 -1.64 5.84 5.64
N TRP A 10 -1.95 6.96 5.01
CA TRP A 10 -2.44 8.16 5.70
C TRP A 10 -3.93 8.31 5.39
N LYS A 11 -4.71 8.79 6.35
CA LYS A 11 -6.16 8.90 6.22
C LYS A 11 -6.63 10.30 6.57
N ASP A 12 -7.74 10.72 5.98
CA ASP A 12 -8.39 11.97 6.39
C ASP A 12 -9.26 11.76 7.65
N SER A 13 -9.90 12.84 8.10
CA SER A 13 -10.81 12.82 9.25
C SER A 13 -12.05 11.92 9.07
N ASN A 14 -12.36 11.52 7.84
CA ASN A 14 -13.43 10.57 7.51
C ASN A 14 -12.90 9.14 7.37
N ASN A 15 -11.66 8.88 7.79
CA ASN A 15 -10.99 7.58 7.70
C ASN A 15 -10.77 7.11 6.24
N VAL A 16 -10.76 8.05 5.29
CA VAL A 16 -10.53 7.77 3.86
C VAL A 16 -9.03 7.83 3.57
N ILE A 17 -8.50 6.80 2.91
CA ILE A 17 -7.07 6.76 2.55
C ILE A 17 -6.75 7.87 1.52
N THR A 18 -5.81 8.75 1.88
CA THR A 18 -5.34 9.85 1.05
C THR A 18 -3.96 9.59 0.45
N HIS A 19 -3.09 8.91 1.20
CA HIS A 19 -1.71 8.59 0.78
C HIS A 19 -1.32 7.17 1.21
N TYR A 20 -0.27 6.67 0.58
CA TYR A 20 0.27 5.33 0.77
C TYR A 20 1.78 5.39 1.01
N ALA A 21 2.30 4.59 1.94
CA ALA A 21 3.72 4.48 2.22
C ALA A 21 4.37 3.52 1.23
N PHE A 22 4.84 4.07 0.10
CA PHE A 22 5.40 3.29 -1.00
C PHE A 22 6.89 3.03 -0.82
N HIS A 23 7.27 1.79 -1.07
CA HIS A 23 8.66 1.37 -1.19
C HIS A 23 8.91 0.80 -2.58
N THR A 24 10.01 1.18 -3.20
CA THR A 24 10.46 0.61 -4.47
C THR A 24 11.38 -0.57 -4.18
N VAL A 25 11.10 -1.70 -4.82
CA VAL A 25 11.96 -2.89 -4.76
C VAL A 25 12.98 -2.81 -5.89
N ASN A 26 14.26 -2.81 -5.52
CA ASN A 26 15.39 -2.93 -6.42
C ASN A 26 15.99 -4.35 -6.29
N GLU A 27 16.95 -4.71 -7.15
CA GLU A 27 17.52 -6.07 -7.20
C GLU A 27 18.03 -6.61 -5.86
N LYS A 28 18.60 -5.73 -5.01
CA LYS A 28 19.22 -6.12 -3.73
C LYS A 28 18.68 -5.37 -2.53
N THR A 29 17.84 -4.36 -2.74
CA THR A 29 17.43 -3.43 -1.68
C THR A 29 15.99 -2.99 -1.86
N ILE A 30 15.41 -2.49 -0.79
CA ILE A 30 14.08 -1.87 -0.80
C ILE A 30 14.26 -0.45 -0.28
N SER A 31 13.67 0.52 -0.99
CA SER A 31 13.77 1.91 -0.56
C SER A 31 13.06 2.14 0.79
N ARG A 32 13.39 3.24 1.45
CA ARG A 32 12.54 3.76 2.54
C ARG A 32 11.15 4.13 2.01
N ALA A 33 10.20 4.24 2.93
CA ALA A 33 8.84 4.66 2.61
C ALA A 33 8.84 6.07 2.02
N SER A 34 8.09 6.26 0.94
CA SER A 34 7.80 7.55 0.33
C SER A 34 6.30 7.79 0.42
N LYS A 35 5.90 8.99 0.87
CA LYS A 35 4.49 9.40 0.93
C LYS A 35 4.01 9.62 -0.50
N LYS A 36 3.14 8.73 -0.99
CA LYS A 36 2.60 8.76 -2.35
C LYS A 36 1.11 9.07 -2.29
N SER A 37 0.66 10.11 -3.02
CA SER A 37 -0.76 10.45 -3.07
C SER A 37 -1.57 9.31 -3.69
N LYS A 38 -2.87 9.24 -3.37
CA LYS A 38 -3.77 8.25 -3.98
C LYS A 38 -3.78 8.32 -5.51
N ALA A 39 -3.80 9.51 -6.09
CA ALA A 39 -3.77 9.70 -7.53
C ALA A 39 -2.46 9.19 -8.15
N ASP A 40 -1.32 9.51 -7.55
CA ASP A 40 -0.01 9.05 -8.05
C ASP A 40 0.15 7.54 -7.91
N ALA A 41 -0.32 6.97 -6.81
CA ALA A 41 -0.26 5.53 -6.56
C ALA A 41 -1.08 4.76 -7.60
N ILE A 42 -2.28 5.24 -7.93
CA ILE A 42 -3.11 4.69 -9.01
C ILE A 42 -2.35 4.77 -10.34
N LYS A 43 -1.91 5.97 -10.74
CA LYS A 43 -1.19 6.17 -12.00
C LYS A 43 0.03 5.26 -12.13
N LEU A 44 0.73 5.03 -11.02
CA LEU A 44 1.91 4.18 -10.97
C LEU A 44 1.57 2.69 -11.18
N LEU A 45 0.49 2.19 -10.59
CA LEU A 45 0.06 0.80 -10.73
C LEU A 45 -0.72 0.53 -12.02
N GLU A 46 -1.23 1.56 -12.69
CA GLU A 46 -1.78 1.45 -14.04
C GLU A 46 -0.70 1.40 -15.13
N THR A 47 0.56 1.69 -14.79
CA THR A 47 1.66 1.54 -15.75
C THR A 47 1.90 0.06 -16.00
N SER A 48 1.78 -0.35 -17.26
CA SER A 48 1.86 -1.77 -17.65
C SER A 48 3.11 -2.44 -17.08
N GLY A 49 2.87 -3.56 -16.39
CA GLY A 49 3.91 -4.34 -15.74
C GLY A 49 4.22 -3.96 -14.30
N ASN A 50 3.90 -2.74 -13.85
CA ASN A 50 4.11 -2.40 -12.45
C ASN A 50 3.22 -3.24 -11.54
N SER A 51 3.72 -3.57 -10.36
CA SER A 51 2.99 -4.37 -9.37
C SER A 51 3.25 -3.88 -7.95
N ALA A 52 2.28 -4.06 -7.07
CA ALA A 52 2.41 -3.78 -5.65
C ALA A 52 1.84 -4.91 -4.81
N VAL A 53 2.43 -5.09 -3.63
CA VAL A 53 1.91 -5.94 -2.56
C VAL A 53 1.90 -5.17 -1.24
N THR A 54 1.03 -5.55 -0.31
CA THR A 54 1.13 -5.05 1.06
C THR A 54 2.36 -5.61 1.75
N TRP A 55 2.89 -4.88 2.73
CA TRP A 55 4.11 -5.23 3.45
C TRP A 55 3.88 -5.01 4.92
N VAL A 56 3.65 -6.09 5.65
CA VAL A 56 3.10 -6.07 7.00
C VAL A 56 4.19 -6.42 8.00
N TRP A 57 4.33 -5.64 9.07
CA TRP A 57 5.26 -5.94 10.13
C TRP A 57 4.74 -7.11 10.97
N ASN A 58 5.47 -8.22 10.99
CA ASN A 58 5.19 -9.33 11.90
C ASN A 58 5.79 -9.00 13.26
N TYR A 59 4.96 -8.55 14.20
CA TYR A 59 5.39 -8.18 15.56
C TYR A 59 5.93 -9.37 16.36
N SER A 60 5.45 -10.59 16.13
CA SER A 60 5.90 -11.78 16.87
C SER A 60 7.28 -12.25 16.43
N ALA A 61 7.61 -12.08 15.15
CA ALA A 61 8.86 -12.56 14.58
C ALA A 61 9.84 -11.42 14.21
N SER A 62 9.45 -10.17 14.45
CA SER A 62 10.24 -8.96 14.22
C SER A 62 10.80 -8.85 12.79
N PHE A 63 10.00 -9.19 11.79
CA PHE A 63 10.36 -9.05 10.38
C PHE A 63 9.18 -8.61 9.53
N TRP A 64 9.48 -8.00 8.38
CA TRP A 64 8.44 -7.62 7.42
C TRP A 64 8.03 -8.79 6.53
N ARG A 65 6.73 -9.11 6.51
CA ARG A 65 6.14 -10.16 5.66
C ARG A 65 5.47 -9.54 4.44
N LEU A 66 5.62 -10.18 3.28
CA LEU A 66 4.78 -9.86 2.12
C LEU A 66 3.33 -10.28 2.42
N GLY A 67 2.40 -9.37 2.15
CA GLY A 67 0.97 -9.63 2.24
C GLY A 67 0.35 -9.77 0.85
N GLU A 68 -0.83 -9.19 0.72
CA GLU A 68 -1.72 -9.33 -0.43
C GLU A 68 -1.32 -8.47 -1.63
N LYS A 69 -1.69 -8.93 -2.82
CA LYS A 69 -1.56 -8.13 -4.05
C LYS A 69 -2.45 -6.89 -3.96
N VAL A 70 -1.93 -5.77 -4.43
CA VAL A 70 -2.66 -4.50 -4.53
C VAL A 70 -2.98 -4.21 -5.99
N GLU A 71 -4.25 -3.94 -6.26
CA GLU A 71 -4.76 -3.68 -7.61
C GLU A 71 -5.53 -2.36 -7.65
N VAL A 72 -5.58 -1.76 -8.84
CA VAL A 72 -6.43 -0.60 -9.11
C VAL A 72 -7.83 -1.10 -9.48
N VAL A 73 -8.83 -0.62 -8.74
CA VAL A 73 -10.23 -0.96 -8.96
C VAL A 73 -11.01 0.30 -9.34
N ASN A 74 -11.93 0.16 -10.30
CA ASN A 74 -12.89 1.20 -10.67
C ASN A 74 -14.13 1.10 -9.75
N GLY A 75 -14.28 2.04 -8.82
CA GLY A 75 -15.48 2.20 -8.01
C GLY A 75 -16.46 3.22 -8.59
N SER A 76 -17.65 3.31 -8.03
CA SER A 76 -18.66 4.31 -8.38
C SER A 76 -18.21 5.76 -8.15
N SER A 77 -17.30 5.98 -7.20
CA SER A 77 -16.72 7.28 -6.86
C SER A 77 -15.30 7.48 -7.44
N GLY A 78 -14.90 6.67 -8.42
CA GLY A 78 -13.59 6.72 -9.07
C GLY A 78 -12.65 5.58 -8.68
N LYS A 79 -11.41 5.67 -9.18
CA LYS A 79 -10.38 4.64 -8.98
C LYS A 79 -9.81 4.65 -7.57
N TYR A 80 -9.50 3.47 -7.06
CA TYR A 80 -8.83 3.31 -5.76
C TYR A 80 -7.98 2.04 -5.74
N LEU A 81 -7.06 1.96 -4.78
CA LEU A 81 -6.27 0.76 -4.55
C LEU A 81 -7.02 -0.18 -3.61
N ARG A 82 -7.05 -1.46 -3.96
CA ARG A 82 -7.69 -2.52 -3.17
C ARG A 82 -6.73 -3.71 -3.05
N SER A 83 -6.62 -4.28 -1.85
CA SER A 83 -6.08 -5.63 -1.65
C SER A 83 -7.24 -6.64 -1.49
N ASN A 84 -6.96 -7.94 -1.57
CA ASN A 84 -7.96 -9.02 -1.68
C ASN A 84 -9.24 -8.78 -0.83
N PRO A 85 -10.42 -8.59 -1.45
CA PRO A 85 -11.67 -8.26 -0.74
C PRO A 85 -12.24 -9.42 0.08
N ASP A 86 -11.87 -10.66 -0.23
CA ASP A 86 -12.45 -11.87 0.38
C ASP A 86 -11.64 -12.36 1.59
N ASN A 87 -10.47 -11.77 1.85
CA ASN A 87 -9.63 -12.15 2.97
C ASN A 87 -9.95 -11.26 4.18
N THR A 88 -10.81 -11.75 5.07
CA THR A 88 -11.20 -11.09 6.34
C THR A 88 -10.04 -10.92 7.33
N THR A 89 -8.85 -11.42 7.00
CA THR A 89 -7.68 -11.46 7.85
C THR A 89 -6.63 -10.45 7.41
N THR A 90 -6.57 -9.32 8.14
CA THR A 90 -5.37 -8.48 8.38
C THR A 90 -4.63 -7.75 7.26
N ASP A 91 -4.72 -8.14 5.98
CA ASP A 91 -3.88 -7.54 4.91
C ASP A 91 -4.64 -6.58 3.97
N ASN A 92 -5.77 -6.07 4.46
CA ASN A 92 -6.48 -4.95 3.83
C ASN A 92 -5.66 -3.66 3.95
N LEU A 93 -5.57 -2.88 2.87
CA LEU A 93 -4.89 -1.57 2.88
C LEU A 93 -5.36 -0.67 4.03
N SER A 94 -6.62 -0.79 4.45
CA SER A 94 -7.21 -0.07 5.59
C SER A 94 -6.64 -0.46 6.95
N ASN A 95 -6.06 -1.67 7.06
CA ASN A 95 -5.53 -2.26 8.28
C ASN A 95 -3.99 -2.15 8.35
N LEU A 96 -3.36 -1.59 7.33
CA LEU A 96 -1.95 -1.23 7.40
C LEU A 96 -1.74 -0.11 8.41
N ILE A 97 -0.48 0.04 8.82
CA ILE A 97 -0.06 1.04 9.81
C ILE A 97 -0.57 2.42 9.39
N ASP A 98 -1.19 3.13 10.33
CA ASP A 98 -1.57 4.52 10.15
C ASP A 98 -0.33 5.40 10.34
N PHE A 99 0.18 5.92 9.23
CA PHE A 99 1.41 6.70 9.21
C PHE A 99 1.22 8.13 9.72
N ASP A 100 -0.01 8.61 9.95
CA ASP A 100 -0.22 9.90 10.63
C ASP A 100 0.39 9.88 12.05
N TRP A 101 0.47 8.71 12.70
CA TRP A 101 1.10 8.55 14.02
C TRP A 101 2.64 8.50 14.00
N ILE A 102 3.25 8.35 12.82
CA ILE A 102 4.70 8.16 12.67
C ILE A 102 5.34 9.36 11.96
N ALA A 103 4.71 9.84 10.88
CA ALA A 103 5.18 10.91 10.02
C ALA A 103 3.97 11.66 9.41
N PRO A 104 3.30 12.52 10.20
CA PRO A 104 2.13 13.28 9.76
C PRO A 104 2.43 14.18 8.55
#